data_AF-A0A8T0IHL8-F1
#
_entry.id   AF-A0A8T0IHL8-F1
#
_cell.length_a   1.000
_cell.length_b   1.000
_cell.length_c   1.000
_cell.angle_alpha   90.00
_cell.angle_beta   90.00
_cell.angle_gamma   90.00
#
_symmetry.space_group_name_H-M   'P 1'
#
loop_
_entity.id
_entity.type
_entity.pdbx_description
1 polymer ?
#
loop_
_entity_poly.entity_id
_entity_poly.type
_entity_poly.pdbx_seq_one_letter_code
_entity_poly.pdbx_strand_id
1 'polypeptide(L)'
;MVKTAIINKSGSTLLVKEGSGGIFRSVFNIPEGERRNLSVDTNATYRQFLLIIKPDFLHILSNDDCAEFDSVTVNVVDGKFKVESTPRALKSNSGAPPPPAPPPPRESFGKRVRRSIASYFRDYF
;
A
#
# COMPACT_ATOMS: atom_id res chain seq x y z
N MET A 1 -1.50 6.76 -14.20
CA MET A 1 -2.53 7.39 -13.35
C MET A 1 -2.57 6.73 -11.99
N VAL A 2 -2.40 7.52 -10.93
CA VAL A 2 -2.57 7.13 -9.53
C VAL A 2 -3.88 7.68 -8.99
N LYS A 3 -4.40 7.06 -7.93
CA LYS A 3 -5.59 7.55 -7.22
C LYS A 3 -5.21 7.85 -5.78
N THR A 4 -5.44 9.09 -5.36
CA THR A 4 -5.23 9.55 -3.99
C THR A 4 -6.58 9.92 -3.41
N ALA A 5 -6.93 9.36 -2.26
CA ALA A 5 -8.18 9.67 -1.61
C ALA A 5 -8.06 10.92 -0.75
N ILE A 6 -8.88 11.93 -1.01
CA ILE A 6 -9.01 13.09 -0.14
C ILE A 6 -10.22 12.87 0.76
N ILE A 7 -9.99 12.90 2.08
CA ILE A 7 -11.00 12.66 3.10
C ILE A 7 -11.20 13.95 3.88
N ASN A 8 -12.45 14.42 3.95
CA ASN A 8 -12.78 15.63 4.66
C ASN A 8 -13.39 15.32 6.05
N LYS A 9 -12.68 15.68 7.12
CA LYS A 9 -13.15 15.60 8.51
C LYS A 9 -13.06 16.96 9.20
N SER A 10 -13.22 18.03 8.43
CA SER A 10 -12.87 19.37 8.88
C SER A 10 -14.04 20.18 9.45
N GLY A 11 -15.26 19.63 9.52
CA GLY A 11 -16.45 20.39 9.93
C GLY A 11 -17.00 21.35 8.87
N SER A 12 -16.48 21.34 7.63
CA SER A 12 -16.82 22.31 6.59
C SER A 12 -16.57 21.74 5.20
N THR A 13 -17.15 22.33 4.16
CA THR A 13 -16.92 21.88 2.77
C THR A 13 -15.50 22.21 2.32
N LEU A 14 -14.77 21.17 1.90
CA LEU A 14 -13.43 21.29 1.31
C LEU A 14 -13.53 21.52 -0.19
N LEU A 15 -13.00 22.63 -0.67
CA LEU A 15 -12.92 22.95 -2.10
C LEU A 15 -11.62 22.41 -2.68
N VAL A 16 -11.70 21.66 -3.76
CA VAL A 16 -10.52 21.13 -4.46
C VAL A 16 -10.38 21.85 -5.80
N LYS A 17 -9.24 22.49 -6.00
CA LYS A 17 -8.86 23.11 -7.28
C LYS A 17 -7.64 22.42 -7.86
N GLU A 18 -7.54 22.36 -9.16
CA GLU A 18 -6.38 21.85 -9.90
C GLU A 18 -5.75 22.99 -10.69
N GLY A 19 -4.42 23.03 -10.75
CA GLY A 19 -3.71 24.11 -11.41
C GLY A 19 -2.23 23.86 -11.64
N SER A 20 -1.60 24.85 -12.25
CA SER A 20 -0.15 24.96 -12.42
C SER A 20 0.23 26.44 -12.50
N GLY A 21 1.41 26.81 -12.02
CA GLY A 21 1.94 28.17 -12.14
C GLY A 21 1.05 29.28 -11.55
N GLY A 22 0.28 28.98 -10.48
CA GLY A 22 -0.60 29.94 -9.82
C GLY A 22 -2.02 30.06 -10.41
N ILE A 23 -2.32 29.39 -11.52
CA ILE A 23 -3.66 29.37 -12.12
C ILE A 23 -4.38 28.09 -11.68
N PHE A 24 -5.47 28.25 -10.92
CA PHE A 24 -6.24 27.13 -10.36
C PHE A 24 -7.72 27.18 -10.76
N ARG A 25 -8.24 26.06 -11.28
CA ARG A 25 -9.66 25.86 -11.59
C ARG A 25 -10.32 24.96 -10.56
N SER A 26 -11.55 25.26 -10.17
CA SER A 26 -12.33 24.37 -9.31
C SER A 26 -12.61 23.05 -10.03
N VAL A 27 -12.39 21.93 -9.33
CA VAL A 27 -12.65 20.59 -9.87
C VAL A 27 -13.90 20.01 -9.23
N PHE A 28 -13.93 19.95 -7.89
CA PHE A 28 -15.06 19.46 -7.13
C PHE A 28 -14.98 19.95 -5.69
N ASN A 29 -16.09 19.78 -4.97
CA ASN A 29 -16.21 20.06 -3.55
C ASN A 29 -16.40 18.74 -2.80
N ILE A 30 -15.82 18.62 -1.61
CA ILE A 30 -15.99 17.47 -0.72
C ILE A 30 -16.72 17.98 0.52
N PRO A 31 -18.00 17.64 0.71
CA PRO A 31 -18.72 17.91 1.95
C PRO A 31 -18.01 17.32 3.17
N GLU A 32 -18.36 17.79 4.36
CA GLU A 32 -17.88 17.18 5.59
C GLU A 32 -18.23 15.69 5.64
N GLY A 33 -17.28 14.86 6.09
CA GLY A 33 -17.45 13.42 6.24
C GLY A 33 -17.29 12.63 4.94
N GLU A 34 -17.22 13.31 3.78
CA GLU A 34 -17.04 12.64 2.50
C GLU A 34 -15.58 12.32 2.16
N ARG A 35 -15.43 11.29 1.32
CA ARG A 35 -14.17 10.90 0.68
C ARG A 35 -14.33 10.98 -0.84
N ARG A 36 -13.37 11.59 -1.52
CA ARG A 36 -13.30 11.61 -2.99
C ARG A 36 -11.92 11.19 -3.48
N ASN A 37 -11.88 10.44 -4.58
CA ASN A 37 -10.63 10.04 -5.20
C ASN A 37 -10.20 11.07 -6.22
N LEU A 38 -9.00 11.59 -6.06
CA LEU A 38 -8.31 12.40 -7.02
C LEU A 38 -7.52 11.49 -7.95
N SER A 39 -7.86 11.50 -9.25
CA SER A 39 -7.11 10.74 -10.27
C SER A 39 -6.03 11.65 -10.82
N VAL A 40 -4.78 11.30 -10.57
CA VAL A 40 -3.63 12.12 -10.95
C VAL A 40 -2.80 11.38 -11.98
N ASP A 41 -2.46 12.06 -13.07
CA ASP A 41 -1.48 11.56 -14.02
C ASP A 41 -0.08 11.97 -13.57
N THR A 42 0.69 11.01 -13.06
CA THR A 42 2.06 11.19 -12.58
C THR A 42 3.03 11.60 -13.68
N ASN A 43 2.67 11.38 -14.95
CA ASN A 43 3.49 11.82 -16.08
C ASN A 43 3.23 13.29 -16.46
N ALA A 44 2.17 13.90 -15.90
CA ALA A 44 1.86 15.30 -16.14
C ALA A 44 2.76 16.21 -15.31
N THR A 45 3.59 16.99 -15.96
CA THR A 45 4.55 17.88 -15.30
C THR A 45 3.82 19.01 -14.55
N TYR A 46 4.27 19.34 -13.35
CA TYR A 46 3.88 20.54 -12.58
C TYR A 46 2.39 20.70 -12.25
N ARG A 47 1.62 19.61 -12.13
CA ARG A 47 0.25 19.69 -11.63
C ARG A 47 0.21 19.81 -10.11
N GLN A 48 -0.61 20.73 -9.63
CA GLN A 48 -0.85 20.99 -8.21
C GLN A 48 -2.35 21.00 -7.93
N PHE A 49 -2.70 20.58 -6.72
CA PHE A 49 -4.06 20.57 -6.22
C PHE A 49 -4.14 21.42 -4.96
N LEU A 50 -5.04 22.39 -4.98
CA LEU A 50 -5.26 23.32 -3.89
C LEU A 50 -6.49 22.89 -3.11
N LEU A 51 -6.29 22.54 -1.84
CA LEU A 51 -7.32 22.22 -0.87
C LEU A 51 -7.65 23.49 -0.07
N ILE A 52 -8.91 23.90 -0.07
CA ILE A 52 -9.32 25.18 0.53
C ILE A 52 -10.55 24.99 1.42
N ILE A 53 -10.50 25.52 2.63
CA ILE A 53 -11.69 25.81 3.45
C ILE A 53 -11.60 27.30 3.76
N LYS A 54 -12.48 28.10 3.15
CA LYS A 54 -12.41 29.54 3.32
C LYS A 54 -12.96 29.96 4.68
N PRO A 55 -12.38 30.99 5.33
CA PRO A 55 -11.13 31.69 4.96
C PRO A 55 -9.86 31.06 5.56
N ASP A 56 -10.00 30.02 6.38
CA ASP A 56 -9.02 29.68 7.40
C ASP A 56 -7.98 28.61 7.01
N PHE A 57 -8.17 27.93 5.87
CA PHE A 57 -7.30 26.82 5.47
C PHE A 57 -7.01 26.81 3.98
N LEU A 58 -5.72 26.62 3.67
CA LEU A 58 -5.18 26.41 2.34
C LEU A 58 -4.03 25.42 2.43
N HIS A 59 -4.07 24.37 1.60
CA HIS A 59 -3.00 23.39 1.50
C HIS A 59 -2.78 22.99 0.04
N ILE A 60 -1.52 22.82 -0.36
CA ILE A 60 -1.14 22.44 -1.71
C ILE A 60 -0.66 21.00 -1.69
N LEU A 61 -1.23 20.18 -2.56
CA LEU A 61 -0.73 18.86 -2.90
C LEU A 61 -0.09 18.92 -4.28
N SER A 62 1.16 18.48 -4.39
CA SER A 62 1.82 18.28 -5.67
C SER A 62 1.42 16.95 -6.31
N ASN A 63 1.79 16.78 -7.58
CA ASN A 63 1.67 15.49 -8.26
C ASN A 63 2.47 14.38 -7.53
N ASP A 64 3.67 14.72 -7.05
CA ASP A 64 4.53 13.79 -6.33
C ASP A 64 3.89 13.36 -4.99
N ASP A 65 3.30 14.30 -4.24
CA ASP A 65 2.53 13.97 -3.03
C ASP A 65 1.38 12.99 -3.33
N CYS A 66 0.69 13.18 -4.45
CA CYS A 66 -0.38 12.28 -4.86
C CYS A 66 0.14 10.90 -5.29
N ALA A 67 1.35 10.83 -5.85
CA ALA A 67 2.00 9.56 -6.17
C ALA A 67 2.39 8.80 -4.89
N GLU A 68 2.91 9.52 -3.90
CA GLU A 68 3.42 8.99 -2.64
C GLU A 68 2.33 8.60 -1.64
N PHE A 69 1.23 9.35 -1.58
CA PHE A 69 0.16 9.11 -0.61
C PHE A 69 -1.03 8.37 -1.21
N ASP A 70 -1.53 7.36 -0.48
CA ASP A 70 -2.79 6.69 -0.83
C ASP A 70 -4.00 7.52 -0.42
N SER A 71 -3.89 8.21 0.72
CA SER A 71 -4.92 9.12 1.20
C SER A 71 -4.36 10.34 1.93
N VAL A 72 -5.10 11.44 1.84
CA VAL A 72 -4.86 12.69 2.57
C VAL A 72 -6.15 13.04 3.30
N THR A 73 -6.07 13.21 4.62
CA THR A 73 -7.21 13.56 5.46
C THR A 73 -7.03 14.98 5.97
N VAL A 74 -8.03 15.84 5.75
CA VAL A 74 -8.08 17.18 6.35
C VAL A 74 -8.96 17.11 7.59
N ASN A 75 -8.37 17.31 8.76
CA ASN A 75 -9.03 17.26 10.06
C ASN A 75 -8.86 18.58 10.82
N VAL A 76 -9.65 18.78 11.87
CA VAL A 76 -9.45 19.87 12.83
C VAL A 76 -9.06 19.25 14.16
N VAL A 77 -7.88 19.64 14.67
CA VAL A 77 -7.34 19.17 15.95
C VAL A 77 -6.95 20.40 16.76
N ASP A 78 -7.49 20.53 17.97
CA ASP A 78 -7.29 21.69 18.85
C ASP A 78 -7.67 23.02 18.20
N GLY A 79 -8.77 23.02 17.43
CA GLY A 79 -9.26 24.21 16.72
C GLY A 79 -8.40 24.63 15.52
N LYS A 80 -7.41 23.83 15.12
CA LYS A 80 -6.55 24.10 13.95
C LYS A 80 -6.73 23.01 12.90
N PHE A 81 -6.79 23.43 11.63
CA PHE A 81 -6.75 22.48 10.53
C PHE A 81 -5.40 21.77 10.48
N LYS A 82 -5.45 20.44 10.36
CA LYS A 82 -4.30 19.57 10.14
C LYS A 82 -4.55 18.73 8.89
N VAL A 83 -3.45 18.30 8.29
CA VAL A 83 -3.45 17.43 7.12
C VAL A 83 -2.64 16.19 7.49
N GLU A 84 -3.30 15.04 7.45
CA GLU A 84 -2.70 13.75 7.73
C GLU A 84 -2.64 12.94 6.44
N SER A 85 -1.42 12.61 6.02
CA SER A 85 -1.18 11.83 4.81
C SER A 85 -0.84 10.38 5.17
N THR A 86 -1.45 9.44 4.46
CA THR A 86 -1.16 8.00 4.57
C THR A 86 -0.29 7.59 3.39
N PRO A 87 0.95 7.14 3.64
CA PRO A 87 1.84 6.71 2.56
C PRO A 87 1.26 5.49 1.86
N ARG A 88 1.41 5.49 0.53
CA ARG A 88 1.13 4.32 -0.27
C ARG A 88 2.14 3.24 0.11
N ALA A 89 1.65 2.05 0.43
CA ALA A 89 2.53 0.91 0.59
C ALA A 89 3.28 0.71 -0.72
N LEU A 90 4.60 0.94 -0.71
CA LEU A 90 5.47 0.40 -1.74
C LEU A 90 5.21 -1.10 -1.70
N LYS A 91 4.66 -1.66 -2.80
CA LYS A 91 4.75 -3.09 -3.01
C LYS A 91 6.24 -3.39 -2.99
N SER A 92 6.73 -3.83 -1.83
CA SER A 92 8.02 -4.45 -1.74
C SER A 92 7.91 -5.61 -2.72
N ASN A 93 8.52 -5.47 -3.88
CA ASN A 93 8.98 -6.64 -4.62
C ASN A 93 10.11 -7.22 -3.75
N SER A 94 9.76 -7.74 -2.58
CA SER A 94 10.56 -8.75 -1.92
C SER A 94 10.39 -9.98 -2.80
N GLY A 95 11.14 -10.00 -3.90
CA GLY A 95 11.76 -11.22 -4.37
C GLY A 95 12.66 -11.70 -3.25
N ALA A 96 12.05 -12.20 -2.16
CA ALA A 96 12.73 -13.14 -1.31
C ALA A 96 13.18 -14.24 -2.29
N PRO A 97 14.49 -14.52 -2.41
CA PRO A 97 14.90 -15.70 -3.14
C PRO A 97 14.08 -16.87 -2.56
N PRO A 98 13.56 -17.77 -3.41
CA PRO A 98 12.82 -18.92 -2.91
C PRO A 98 13.67 -19.58 -1.81
N PRO A 99 13.05 -20.04 -0.70
CA PRO A 99 13.81 -20.71 0.34
C PRO A 99 14.67 -21.80 -0.31
N PRO A 100 15.93 -21.98 0.14
CA PRO A 100 16.79 -23.02 -0.40
C PRO A 100 16.02 -24.34 -0.37
N ALA A 101 16.06 -25.07 -1.48
CA ALA A 101 15.39 -26.36 -1.59
C ALA A 101 15.77 -27.22 -0.38
N PRO A 102 14.80 -27.91 0.26
CA PRO A 102 15.11 -28.81 1.36
C PRO A 102 16.19 -29.81 0.89
N PRO A 103 17.17 -30.13 1.74
CA PRO A 103 18.20 -31.10 1.38
C PRO A 103 17.53 -32.40 0.93
N PRO A 104 18.05 -33.08 -0.11
CA PRO A 104 17.50 -34.34 -0.55
C PRO A 104 17.45 -35.31 0.63
N PRO A 105 16.40 -36.14 0.75
CA PRO A 105 16.35 -37.19 1.75
C PRO A 105 17.66 -37.99 1.67
N ARG A 106 18.35 -38.18 2.79
CA ARG A 106 19.47 -39.11 2.86
C ARG A 106 18.96 -40.46 2.33
N GLU A 107 19.39 -40.83 1.14
CA GLU A 107 19.23 -42.18 0.64
C GLU A 107 19.99 -43.10 1.61
N SER A 108 19.23 -43.73 2.51
CA SER A 108 19.72 -44.89 3.23
C SER A 108 19.85 -45.99 2.18
N PHE A 109 21.07 -46.16 1.67
CA PHE A 109 21.43 -47.29 0.82
C PHE A 109 21.03 -48.58 1.54
N GLY A 110 19.94 -49.15 1.06
CA GLY A 110 19.40 -50.39 1.57
C GLY A 110 20.40 -51.53 1.46
N LYS A 111 20.46 -52.35 2.50
CA LYS A 111 20.78 -53.77 2.34
C LYS A 111 19.62 -54.57 2.91
N ARG A 112 18.62 -54.81 2.07
CA ARG A 112 17.67 -55.90 2.25
C ARG A 112 18.03 -56.99 1.24
N VAL A 113 18.88 -57.92 1.65
CA VAL A 113 19.04 -59.18 0.92
C VAL A 113 17.89 -60.09 1.32
N ARG A 114 17.13 -60.51 0.32
CA ARG A 114 16.00 -61.44 0.39
C ARG A 114 16.47 -62.84 0.83
N ARG A 115 15.68 -63.54 1.64
CA ARG A 115 14.86 -64.71 1.23
C ARG A 115 14.21 -65.37 2.45
N SER A 116 12.97 -65.81 2.25
CA SER A 116 12.21 -66.69 3.13
C SER A 116 12.68 -68.14 2.95
N ILE A 117 12.66 -68.94 4.01
CA ILE A 117 11.93 -70.22 4.17
C ILE A 117 12.58 -71.09 5.28
N ALA A 118 11.70 -71.63 6.11
CA ALA A 118 11.76 -72.70 7.11
C ALA A 118 12.95 -73.69 7.15
N SER A 119 13.36 -74.02 8.38
CA SER A 119 13.57 -75.39 8.94
C SER A 119 14.24 -75.21 10.32
N TYR A 120 13.50 -75.23 11.42
CA TYR A 120 13.14 -76.40 12.24
C TYR A 120 14.31 -77.33 12.59
N PHE A 121 14.64 -77.27 13.89
CA PHE A 121 15.24 -78.27 14.80
C PHE A 121 16.74 -78.55 14.85
N ARG A 122 17.19 -78.53 16.13
CA ARG A 122 18.05 -79.50 16.82
C ARG A 122 19.53 -79.52 16.41
N ASP A 123 20.50 -79.72 17.29
CA ASP A 123 20.53 -80.09 18.69
C ASP A 123 21.90 -79.63 19.24
N TYR A 124 21.90 -79.25 20.51
CA TYR A 124 22.88 -79.54 21.56
C TYR A 124 24.37 -79.83 21.24
N PHE A 125 25.20 -79.08 22.00
CA PHE A 125 26.64 -79.18 22.31
C PHE A 125 27.64 -78.60 21.30
#